data_AF-A0A6S7HZ56-F1
#
_entry.id   AF-A0A6S7HZ56-F1
#
_cell.length_a   1.000
_cell.length_b   1.000
_cell.length_c   1.000
_cell.angle_alpha   90.00
_cell.angle_beta   90.00
_cell.angle_gamma   90.00
#
_symmetry.space_group_name_H-M   'P 1'
#
loop_
_entity.id
_entity.type
_entity.pdbx_description
1 polymer ?
#
loop_
_entity_poly.entity_id
_entity_poly.type
_entity_poly.pdbx_seq_one_letter_code
_entity_poly.pdbx_strand_id
1 'polypeptide(L)'
;MACEGNDQQPSPPPQLNITLPTINSTIQDWSNDEIQKQIPTAILLITANNHEFAACYSYMKNVQRSWHDTLGMVDFGQFGDQNVKVALMKCAQGPTRAVITVKNAAGILYPKVVLFVGICATLKPATAKLGDVVISAKLATYGDKKVRADGTVEYRGTKANVSRHMDHLILYAADGWEAPLQDQSSLKVKVHSDAVMLSGPELVDNSERQKELAEYFREALGLEMEGAGLYAAAYDLEIEWAVIKAVSDFADGSKSVTEGWQPFASAMAASVVHNMFKQAQVIKNWPHYKNIDPGMAGDTIDAKKPKLEESSNEDEYKCQKESEPDSRMCRKCNTKKEKLLPDDRNKWPIQKVETGSYRKICELLNLDGRSREPILSALECFNQTEAATMKQKFEAQGGIGIAHVALQQWGADVRKNNVGALKKILENIMGRVDVVVEIEKWEKLPVCHGCGIKLK
;
A
#
# COMPACT_ATOMS: atom_id res chain seq x y z
N MET A 1 -43.53 -18.09 16.67
CA MET A 1 -43.39 -16.91 17.54
C MET A 1 -42.29 -16.06 16.95
N ALA A 2 -42.68 -14.92 16.38
CA ALA A 2 -41.74 -13.94 15.87
C ALA A 2 -40.96 -13.37 17.06
N CYS A 3 -39.63 -13.39 17.00
CA CYS A 3 -38.82 -12.66 17.96
C CYS A 3 -38.99 -11.19 17.65
N GLU A 4 -39.75 -10.49 18.49
CA GLU A 4 -39.84 -9.04 18.53
C GLU A 4 -38.44 -8.44 18.64
N GLY A 5 -38.14 -7.50 17.75
CA GLY A 5 -36.89 -6.76 17.73
C GLY A 5 -36.72 -5.98 19.02
N ASN A 6 -35.71 -6.33 19.79
CA ASN A 6 -35.23 -5.46 20.84
C ASN A 6 -34.24 -4.49 20.17
N ASP A 7 -34.77 -3.36 19.68
CA ASP A 7 -34.01 -2.17 19.26
C ASP A 7 -33.34 -1.51 20.49
N GLN A 8 -32.51 -2.26 21.21
CA GLN A 8 -31.64 -1.70 22.22
C GLN A 8 -30.36 -1.27 21.53
N GLN A 9 -30.18 0.05 21.39
CA GLN A 9 -28.89 0.61 20.99
C GLN A 9 -27.79 -0.01 21.87
N PRO A 10 -26.69 -0.51 21.27
CA PRO A 10 -25.57 -1.02 22.03
C PRO A 10 -25.09 0.06 23.02
N SER A 11 -24.84 -0.36 24.26
CA SER A 11 -24.29 0.52 25.28
C SER A 11 -22.98 1.16 24.79
N PRO A 12 -22.63 2.37 25.25
CA PRO A 12 -21.32 2.95 24.94
C PRO A 12 -20.20 2.02 25.42
N PRO A 13 -19.02 2.05 24.76
CA PRO A 13 -17.89 1.24 25.20
C PRO A 13 -17.41 1.65 26.60
N PRO A 14 -16.84 0.73 27.39
CA PRO A 14 -16.20 1.06 28.65
C PRO A 14 -15.00 2.01 28.49
N GLN A 15 -14.61 2.65 29.60
CA GLN A 15 -13.41 3.48 29.64
C GLN A 15 -12.14 2.64 29.61
N LEU A 16 -11.19 3.05 28.77
CA LEU A 16 -9.87 2.46 28.68
C LEU A 16 -8.93 3.05 29.74
N ASN A 17 -7.96 2.26 30.21
CA ASN A 17 -6.90 2.73 31.10
C ASN A 17 -5.68 3.31 30.35
N ILE A 18 -5.71 3.30 29.03
CA ILE A 18 -4.67 3.86 28.18
C ILE A 18 -5.08 5.23 27.65
N THR A 19 -4.13 6.17 27.65
CA THR A 19 -4.29 7.45 26.96
C THR A 19 -3.71 7.33 25.56
N LEU A 20 -4.50 7.66 24.54
CA LEU A 20 -3.98 7.77 23.18
C LEU A 20 -3.03 8.98 23.11
N PRO A 21 -1.73 8.77 22.85
CA PRO A 21 -0.76 9.86 22.91
C PRO A 21 -0.90 10.81 21.73
N THR A 22 -0.45 12.05 21.93
CA THR A 22 -0.23 12.98 20.82
C THR A 22 0.85 12.40 19.92
N ILE A 23 0.50 12.20 18.65
CA ILE A 23 1.41 11.65 17.64
C ILE A 23 2.59 12.63 17.46
N ASN A 24 3.82 12.11 17.43
CA ASN A 24 5.01 12.91 17.20
C ASN A 24 4.91 13.64 15.84
N SER A 25 5.03 14.96 15.87
CA SER A 25 4.96 15.80 14.67
C SER A 25 6.33 16.05 14.04
N THR A 26 7.42 15.80 14.77
CA THR A 26 8.79 15.97 14.26
C THR A 26 9.16 14.81 13.34
N ILE A 27 9.47 15.14 12.09
CA ILE A 27 9.92 14.19 11.08
C ILE A 27 11.46 14.23 11.05
N GLN A 28 12.08 13.09 11.27
CA GLN A 28 13.52 12.89 11.11
C GLN A 28 13.84 12.49 9.67
N ASP A 29 15.00 12.92 9.18
CA ASP A 29 15.52 12.49 7.87
C ASP A 29 15.64 10.96 7.85
N TRP A 30 15.24 10.32 6.74
CA TRP A 30 15.36 8.88 6.58
C TRP A 30 16.81 8.42 6.74
N SER A 31 17.76 9.22 6.24
CA SER A 31 19.20 8.94 6.32
C SER A 31 19.79 9.07 7.72
N ASN A 32 19.00 9.48 8.72
CA ASN A 32 19.46 9.59 10.11
C ASN A 32 19.90 8.22 10.66
N ASP A 33 21.07 8.16 11.30
CA ASP A 33 21.64 6.92 11.86
C ASP A 33 20.71 6.20 12.83
N GLU A 34 19.94 6.94 13.66
CA GLU A 34 19.00 6.35 14.61
C GLU A 34 17.80 5.71 13.90
N ILE A 35 17.35 6.29 12.78
CA ILE A 35 16.31 5.70 11.91
C ILE A 35 16.87 4.46 11.20
N GLN A 36 18.06 4.56 10.60
CA GLN A 36 18.69 3.43 9.90
C GLN A 36 18.95 2.24 10.83
N LYS A 37 19.29 2.48 12.10
CA LYS A 37 19.41 1.42 13.13
C LYS A 37 18.09 0.67 13.38
N GLN A 38 16.93 1.20 13.02
CA GLN A 38 15.65 0.49 13.16
C GLN A 38 15.38 -0.53 12.03
N ILE A 39 16.24 -0.54 11.00
CA ILE A 39 16.18 -1.44 9.85
C ILE A 39 17.33 -2.47 9.96
N PRO A 40 17.08 -3.79 9.82
CA PRO A 40 15.78 -4.40 9.60
C PRO A 40 14.88 -4.31 10.86
N THR A 41 13.59 -4.15 10.64
CA THR A 41 12.58 -4.08 11.70
C THR A 41 12.12 -5.49 12.07
N ALA A 42 11.74 -5.75 13.32
CA ALA A 42 11.22 -7.07 13.69
C ALA A 42 9.75 -7.24 13.27
N ILE A 43 8.91 -6.24 13.54
CA ILE A 43 7.46 -6.27 13.31
C ILE A 43 7.03 -5.08 12.47
N LEU A 44 6.33 -5.35 11.38
CA LEU A 44 5.64 -4.33 10.60
C LEU A 44 4.15 -4.33 10.94
N LEU A 45 3.67 -3.24 11.52
CA LEU A 45 2.25 -2.99 11.79
C LEU A 45 1.66 -2.10 10.71
N ILE A 46 0.53 -2.53 10.16
CA ILE A 46 -0.21 -1.77 9.17
C ILE A 46 -1.64 -1.56 9.67
N THR A 47 -2.11 -0.33 9.59
CA THR A 47 -3.45 0.11 10.01
C THR A 47 -4.15 0.85 8.87
N ALA A 48 -5.48 0.85 8.82
CA ALA A 48 -6.25 1.49 7.75
C ALA A 48 -6.83 2.86 8.13
N ASN A 49 -7.09 3.12 9.43
CA ASN A 49 -7.69 4.37 9.89
C ASN A 49 -6.93 5.00 11.09
N ASN A 50 -7.38 6.18 11.51
CA ASN A 50 -6.72 6.97 12.55
C ASN A 50 -6.83 6.36 13.95
N HIS A 51 -7.95 5.72 14.30
CA HIS A 51 -8.14 5.07 15.59
C HIS A 51 -7.23 3.85 15.73
N GLU A 52 -7.15 3.04 14.68
CA GLU A 52 -6.29 1.86 14.60
C GLU A 52 -4.81 2.26 14.74
N PHE A 53 -4.39 3.29 14.01
CA PHE A 53 -3.05 3.83 14.10
C PHE A 53 -2.73 4.35 15.50
N ALA A 54 -3.61 5.19 16.06
CA ALA A 54 -3.40 5.78 17.39
C ALA A 54 -3.31 4.70 18.48
N ALA A 55 -4.12 3.64 18.37
CA ALA A 55 -4.08 2.50 19.27
C ALA A 55 -2.78 1.71 19.17
N CYS A 56 -2.26 1.44 17.97
CA CYS A 56 -0.96 0.78 17.84
C CYS A 56 0.18 1.66 18.36
N TYR A 57 0.13 2.95 18.04
CA TYR A 57 1.12 3.93 18.45
C TYR A 57 1.22 4.03 19.99
N SER A 58 0.11 3.93 20.73
CA SER A 58 0.10 4.04 22.20
C SER A 58 0.88 2.94 22.92
N TYR A 59 1.13 1.80 22.27
CA TYR A 59 1.92 0.69 22.82
C TYR A 59 3.40 0.75 22.42
N MET A 60 3.81 1.70 21.58
CA MET A 60 5.20 1.84 21.14
C MET A 60 5.96 2.80 22.06
N LYS A 61 7.15 2.39 22.49
CA LYS A 61 8.10 3.25 23.23
C LYS A 61 9.11 3.87 22.26
N ASN A 62 9.68 5.00 22.67
CA ASN A 62 10.78 5.70 21.97
C ASN A 62 10.47 6.00 20.49
N VAL A 63 9.27 6.49 20.20
CA VAL A 63 8.80 6.61 18.81
C VAL A 63 9.53 7.70 18.05
N GLN A 64 10.10 7.32 16.91
CA GLN A 64 10.78 8.18 15.96
C GLN A 64 10.06 8.12 14.61
N ARG A 65 9.68 9.28 14.10
CA ARG A 65 8.96 9.39 12.83
C ARG A 65 9.90 9.79 11.71
N SER A 66 9.77 9.15 10.56
CA SER A 66 10.51 9.51 9.35
C SER A 66 9.67 9.37 8.08
N TRP A 67 10.09 10.04 7.02
CA TRP A 67 9.46 9.99 5.70
C TRP A 67 10.37 9.26 4.71
N HIS A 68 9.81 8.29 3.98
CA HIS A 68 10.49 7.63 2.87
C HIS A 68 9.67 7.77 1.59
N ASP A 69 10.30 8.11 0.46
CA ASP A 69 9.60 8.44 -0.79
C ASP A 69 8.66 7.34 -1.32
N THR A 70 8.99 6.07 -1.06
CA THR A 70 8.13 4.94 -1.45
C THR A 70 7.10 4.55 -0.39
N LEU A 71 7.40 4.78 0.89
CA LEU A 71 6.58 4.28 2.01
C LEU A 71 5.65 5.37 2.57
N GLY A 72 5.95 6.64 2.33
CA GLY A 72 5.37 7.77 3.04
C GLY A 72 5.88 7.82 4.48
N MET A 73 4.97 8.11 5.41
CA MET A 73 5.29 8.22 6.83
C MET A 73 5.48 6.85 7.47
N VAL A 74 6.57 6.69 8.21
CA VAL A 74 6.86 5.49 9.02
C VAL A 74 7.20 5.93 10.43
N ASP A 75 6.53 5.32 11.40
CA ASP A 75 6.82 5.51 12.82
C ASP A 75 7.55 4.29 13.34
N PHE A 76 8.80 4.48 13.75
CA PHE A 76 9.62 3.44 14.35
C PHE A 76 9.55 3.53 15.87
N GLY A 77 9.46 2.38 16.53
CA GLY A 77 9.45 2.32 17.99
C GLY A 77 9.74 0.92 18.48
N GLN A 78 9.44 0.68 19.75
CA GLN A 78 9.79 -0.56 20.42
C GLN A 78 8.63 -1.10 21.26
N PHE A 79 8.48 -2.43 21.27
CA PHE A 79 7.61 -3.14 22.21
C PHE A 79 8.37 -3.73 23.40
N GLY A 80 7.69 -3.76 24.55
CA GLY A 80 8.19 -4.34 25.78
C GLY A 80 9.45 -3.66 26.34
N ASP A 81 10.12 -4.35 27.26
CA ASP A 81 11.39 -3.89 27.85
C ASP A 81 12.61 -4.51 27.15
N GLN A 82 12.38 -5.48 26.25
CA GLN A 82 13.42 -6.13 25.43
C GLN A 82 13.62 -5.43 24.08
N ASN A 83 13.06 -4.23 23.90
CA ASN A 83 13.25 -3.36 22.74
C ASN A 83 12.99 -4.03 21.38
N VAL A 84 11.88 -4.76 21.26
CA VAL A 84 11.50 -5.38 19.99
C VAL A 84 11.16 -4.28 18.98
N LYS A 85 11.94 -4.16 17.90
CA LYS A 85 11.80 -3.10 16.89
C LYS A 85 10.49 -3.23 16.11
N VAL A 86 9.71 -2.15 16.08
CA VAL A 86 8.41 -2.06 15.42
C VAL A 86 8.42 -0.89 14.44
N ALA A 87 7.88 -1.10 13.25
CA ALA A 87 7.53 -0.04 12.31
C ALA A 87 6.01 -0.03 12.14
N LEU A 88 5.41 1.16 12.26
CA LEU A 88 3.98 1.38 12.15
C LEU A 88 3.69 2.28 10.94
N MET A 89 2.74 1.85 10.12
CA MET A 89 2.35 2.56 8.90
C MET A 89 0.82 2.60 8.71
N LYS A 90 0.35 3.63 8.01
CA LYS A 90 -1.04 3.68 7.52
C LYS A 90 -1.12 3.19 6.08
N CYS A 91 -2.16 2.43 5.81
CA CYS A 91 -2.57 2.01 4.49
C CYS A 91 -3.95 2.61 4.19
N ALA A 92 -4.22 2.98 2.95
CA ALA A 92 -5.59 3.26 2.54
C ALA A 92 -6.42 1.96 2.58
N GLN A 93 -7.72 2.07 2.81
CA GLN A 93 -8.62 0.92 2.91
C GLN A 93 -8.65 0.08 1.63
N GLY A 94 -8.90 -1.22 1.81
CA GLY A 94 -9.13 -2.16 0.71
C GLY A 94 -7.90 -2.97 0.27
N PRO A 95 -8.13 -4.09 -0.43
CA PRO A 95 -7.11 -5.11 -0.67
C PRO A 95 -6.01 -4.65 -1.62
N THR A 96 -6.34 -3.87 -2.65
CA THR A 96 -5.37 -3.35 -3.64
C THR A 96 -4.34 -2.43 -3.00
N ARG A 97 -4.74 -1.63 -1.99
CA ARG A 97 -3.82 -0.74 -1.29
C ARG A 97 -3.00 -1.51 -0.27
N ALA A 98 -3.60 -2.48 0.41
CA ALA A 98 -2.90 -3.36 1.34
C ALA A 98 -1.76 -4.12 0.65
N VAL A 99 -1.98 -4.74 -0.51
CA VAL A 99 -0.92 -5.49 -1.21
C VAL A 99 0.27 -4.60 -1.61
N ILE A 100 0.02 -3.38 -2.09
CA ILE A 100 1.07 -2.42 -2.49
C ILE A 100 1.87 -1.98 -1.25
N THR A 101 1.18 -1.59 -0.19
CA THR A 101 1.81 -1.13 1.05
C THR A 101 2.69 -2.22 1.65
N VAL A 102 2.19 -3.45 1.75
CA VAL A 102 2.94 -4.58 2.32
C VAL A 102 4.17 -4.89 1.47
N LYS A 103 4.03 -5.00 0.14
CA LYS A 103 5.18 -5.32 -0.74
C LYS A 103 6.28 -4.26 -0.70
N ASN A 104 5.89 -2.98 -0.71
CA ASN A 104 6.85 -1.90 -0.62
C ASN A 104 7.55 -1.86 0.74
N ALA A 105 6.76 -1.92 1.83
CA ALA A 105 7.30 -1.87 3.19
C ALA A 105 8.20 -3.07 3.49
N ALA A 106 7.79 -4.28 3.11
CA ALA A 106 8.62 -5.47 3.32
C ALA A 106 9.95 -5.38 2.56
N GLY A 107 9.93 -4.85 1.33
CA GLY A 107 11.13 -4.67 0.51
C GLY A 107 12.17 -3.68 1.03
N ILE A 108 11.78 -2.80 1.97
CA ILE A 108 12.65 -1.73 2.52
C ILE A 108 12.96 -1.97 4.00
N LEU A 109 11.98 -2.44 4.78
CA LEU A 109 12.08 -2.61 6.23
C LEU A 109 12.51 -4.02 6.64
N TYR A 110 12.44 -4.98 5.71
CA TYR A 110 12.78 -6.38 5.91
C TYR A 110 12.21 -6.99 7.21
N PRO A 111 10.88 -6.89 7.45
CA PRO A 111 10.28 -7.38 8.69
C PRO A 111 10.40 -8.90 8.83
N LYS A 112 10.30 -9.38 10.08
CA LYS A 112 10.10 -10.82 10.34
C LYS A 112 8.63 -11.22 10.18
N VAL A 113 7.73 -10.31 10.52
CA VAL A 113 6.28 -10.51 10.48
C VAL A 113 5.55 -9.24 10.09
N VAL A 114 4.47 -9.37 9.34
CA VAL A 114 3.56 -8.28 8.96
C VAL A 114 2.17 -8.51 9.54
N LEU A 115 1.68 -7.54 10.32
CA LEU A 115 0.39 -7.63 10.98
C LEU A 115 -0.52 -6.51 10.47
N PHE A 116 -1.71 -6.88 9.97
CA PHE A 116 -2.76 -5.90 9.76
C PHE A 116 -3.59 -5.80 11.04
N VAL A 117 -3.52 -4.63 11.69
CA VAL A 117 -4.13 -4.41 13.01
C VAL A 117 -5.25 -3.39 12.88
N GLY A 118 -6.41 -3.68 13.47
CA GLY A 118 -7.48 -2.69 13.48
C GLY A 118 -8.85 -3.18 13.91
N ILE A 119 -9.88 -2.76 13.18
CA ILE A 119 -11.28 -3.09 13.49
C ILE A 119 -11.94 -3.93 12.40
N CYS A 120 -12.89 -4.76 12.81
CA CYS A 120 -13.71 -5.58 11.93
C CYS A 120 -15.18 -5.53 12.35
N ALA A 121 -16.06 -5.93 11.45
CA ALA A 121 -17.41 -6.31 11.82
C ALA A 121 -17.44 -7.79 12.26
N THR A 122 -18.44 -8.19 13.05
CA THR A 122 -18.71 -9.62 13.27
C THR A 122 -19.87 -10.12 12.43
N LEU A 123 -19.70 -11.32 11.84
CA LEU A 123 -20.78 -12.04 11.16
C LEU A 123 -21.60 -12.93 12.11
N LYS A 124 -21.14 -13.10 13.37
CA LYS A 124 -21.75 -13.96 14.37
C LYS A 124 -21.88 -13.22 15.70
N PRO A 125 -22.82 -12.26 15.83
CA PRO A 125 -23.00 -11.49 17.05
C PRO A 125 -23.37 -12.34 18.28
N ALA A 126 -23.85 -13.57 18.09
CA ALA A 126 -24.04 -14.54 19.18
C ALA A 126 -22.71 -15.05 19.76
N THR A 127 -21.64 -15.10 18.97
CA THR A 127 -20.33 -15.67 19.32
C THR A 127 -19.30 -14.60 19.70
N ALA A 128 -19.17 -13.54 18.90
CA ALA A 128 -18.27 -12.41 19.18
C ALA A 128 -19.08 -11.14 19.45
N LYS A 129 -18.66 -10.40 20.48
CA LYS A 129 -19.30 -9.16 20.92
C LYS A 129 -18.44 -7.94 20.55
N LEU A 130 -19.03 -6.75 20.57
CA LEU A 130 -18.28 -5.50 20.41
C LEU A 130 -17.10 -5.47 21.40
N GLY A 131 -15.91 -5.14 20.90
CA GLY A 131 -14.67 -5.17 21.66
C GLY A 131 -13.90 -6.49 21.64
N ASP A 132 -14.55 -7.63 21.37
CA ASP A 132 -13.83 -8.90 21.26
C ASP A 132 -12.77 -8.84 20.15
N VAL A 133 -11.62 -9.44 20.41
CA VAL A 133 -10.52 -9.53 19.45
C VAL A 133 -10.66 -10.81 18.63
N VAL A 134 -10.56 -10.70 17.31
CA VAL A 134 -10.60 -11.76 16.32
C VAL A 134 -9.25 -11.81 15.62
N ILE A 135 -8.54 -12.91 15.81
CA ILE A 135 -7.26 -13.18 15.14
C ILE A 135 -7.52 -14.18 14.02
N SER A 136 -7.00 -13.88 12.83
CA SER A 136 -7.11 -14.80 11.71
C SER A 136 -6.20 -16.01 11.95
N ALA A 137 -6.72 -17.15 12.39
CA ALA A 137 -6.06 -18.44 12.17
C ALA A 137 -6.21 -18.86 10.70
N LYS A 138 -7.35 -18.48 10.12
CA LYS A 138 -7.65 -18.64 8.70
C LYS A 138 -8.16 -17.34 8.13
N LEU A 139 -7.77 -17.05 6.89
CA LEU A 139 -8.31 -15.97 6.10
C LEU A 139 -9.09 -16.55 4.93
N ALA A 140 -10.32 -16.09 4.72
CA ALA A 140 -11.11 -16.36 3.54
C ALA A 140 -11.32 -15.06 2.75
N THR A 141 -11.33 -15.12 1.41
CA THR A 141 -11.64 -13.96 0.57
C THR A 141 -12.94 -14.16 -0.21
N TYR A 142 -13.69 -13.07 -0.44
CA TYR A 142 -14.97 -13.12 -1.16
C TYR A 142 -15.08 -12.13 -2.33
N GLY A 143 -14.02 -11.37 -2.61
CA GLY A 143 -14.02 -10.45 -3.76
C GLY A 143 -14.19 -11.16 -5.11
N ASP A 144 -13.59 -12.34 -5.24
CA ASP A 144 -13.68 -13.16 -6.46
C ASP A 144 -14.96 -13.99 -6.45
N LYS A 145 -15.87 -13.68 -7.36
CA LYS A 145 -17.16 -14.38 -7.50
C LYS A 145 -17.55 -14.61 -8.95
N LYS A 146 -18.23 -15.71 -9.21
CA LYS A 146 -18.88 -16.02 -10.48
C LYS A 146 -20.36 -15.72 -10.33
N VAL A 147 -20.86 -14.78 -11.13
CA VAL A 147 -22.30 -14.49 -11.24
C VAL A 147 -22.85 -15.25 -12.44
N ARG A 148 -23.89 -16.04 -12.24
CA ARG A 148 -24.55 -16.83 -13.29
C ARG A 148 -25.71 -16.04 -13.91
N ALA A 149 -26.19 -16.50 -15.06
CA ALA A 149 -27.29 -15.85 -15.79
C ALA A 149 -28.61 -15.80 -15.00
N ASP A 150 -28.82 -16.75 -14.09
CA ASP A 150 -29.96 -16.81 -13.16
C ASP A 150 -29.77 -15.93 -11.91
N GLY A 151 -28.68 -15.17 -11.83
CA GLY A 151 -28.35 -14.29 -10.71
C GLY A 151 -27.65 -15.01 -9.54
N THR A 152 -27.46 -16.33 -9.58
CA THR A 152 -26.77 -17.05 -8.50
C THR A 152 -25.29 -16.66 -8.45
N VAL A 153 -24.78 -16.53 -7.23
CA VAL A 153 -23.39 -16.13 -6.93
C VAL A 153 -22.64 -17.31 -6.34
N GLU A 154 -21.49 -17.63 -6.94
CA GLU A 154 -20.55 -18.63 -6.45
C GLU A 154 -19.23 -17.92 -6.12
N TYR A 155 -18.88 -17.85 -4.83
CA TYR A 155 -17.61 -17.27 -4.40
C TYR A 155 -16.45 -18.23 -4.67
N ARG A 156 -15.36 -17.68 -5.22
CA ARG A 156 -14.17 -18.41 -5.67
C ARG A 156 -12.87 -17.84 -5.08
N GLY A 157 -12.99 -17.04 -4.03
CA GLY A 157 -11.83 -16.51 -3.32
C GLY A 157 -11.07 -17.58 -2.54
N THR A 158 -9.89 -17.21 -2.08
CA THR A 158 -8.95 -18.11 -1.42
C THR A 158 -9.36 -18.35 0.03
N LYS A 159 -9.07 -19.55 0.54
CA LYS A 159 -9.05 -19.85 1.98
C LYS A 159 -7.65 -20.33 2.34
N ALA A 160 -6.99 -19.65 3.26
CA ALA A 160 -5.62 -19.96 3.66
C ALA A 160 -5.47 -19.89 5.18
N ASN A 161 -4.67 -20.79 5.74
CA ASN A 161 -4.19 -20.64 7.11
C ASN A 161 -3.14 -19.52 7.16
N VAL A 162 -2.93 -18.95 8.35
CA VAL A 162 -1.74 -18.10 8.56
C VAL A 162 -0.44 -18.90 8.45
N SER A 163 0.65 -18.16 8.35
CA SER A 163 2.00 -18.71 8.26
C SER A 163 2.38 -19.53 9.49
N ARG A 164 3.34 -20.46 9.33
CA ARG A 164 3.65 -21.52 10.31
C ARG A 164 3.98 -20.97 11.70
N HIS A 165 4.84 -19.94 11.78
CA HIS A 165 5.22 -19.43 13.09
C HIS A 165 4.09 -18.65 13.75
N MET A 166 3.31 -17.89 12.96
CA MET A 166 2.09 -17.25 13.46
C MET A 166 1.06 -18.25 13.94
N ASP A 167 0.80 -19.34 13.21
CA ASP A 167 -0.16 -20.40 13.58
C ASP A 167 0.13 -20.97 14.98
N HIS A 168 1.41 -21.13 15.33
CA HIS A 168 1.79 -21.55 16.68
C HIS A 168 1.61 -20.44 17.73
N LEU A 169 1.92 -19.19 17.37
CA LEU A 169 1.88 -18.07 18.31
C LEU A 169 0.44 -17.64 18.68
N ILE A 170 -0.49 -17.66 17.73
CA ILE A 170 -1.86 -17.18 17.97
C ILE A 170 -2.59 -17.98 19.05
N LEU A 171 -2.23 -19.26 19.24
CA LEU A 171 -2.81 -20.12 20.29
C LEU A 171 -2.60 -19.55 21.69
N TYR A 172 -1.51 -18.80 21.90
CA TYR A 172 -1.12 -18.20 23.18
C TYR A 172 -1.43 -16.70 23.24
N ALA A 173 -2.20 -16.15 22.29
CA ALA A 173 -2.41 -14.71 22.20
C ALA A 173 -3.08 -14.10 23.45
N ALA A 174 -3.96 -14.87 24.10
CA ALA A 174 -4.66 -14.47 25.31
C ALA A 174 -3.87 -14.72 26.61
N ASP A 175 -2.75 -15.44 26.54
CA ASP A 175 -2.01 -15.84 27.73
C ASP A 175 -1.39 -14.61 28.41
N GLY A 176 -1.76 -14.39 29.68
CA GLY A 176 -1.34 -13.22 30.45
C GLY A 176 -1.79 -11.89 29.84
N TRP A 177 -2.74 -11.90 28.89
CA TRP A 177 -3.33 -10.69 28.36
C TRP A 177 -4.40 -10.17 29.32
N GLU A 178 -4.30 -8.89 29.65
CA GLU A 178 -5.33 -8.14 30.37
C GLU A 178 -5.86 -7.06 29.44
N ALA A 179 -7.19 -6.99 29.30
CA ALA A 179 -7.82 -5.94 28.52
C ALA A 179 -7.48 -4.57 29.14
N PRO A 180 -7.16 -3.53 28.35
CA PRO A 180 -6.78 -2.21 28.85
C PRO A 180 -8.00 -1.41 29.32
N LEU A 181 -8.74 -1.96 30.27
CA LEU A 181 -9.94 -1.36 30.87
C LEU A 181 -9.58 -0.65 32.17
N GLN A 182 -10.23 0.49 32.42
CA GLN A 182 -10.15 1.17 33.71
C GLN A 182 -10.79 0.34 34.84
N ASP A 183 -11.88 -0.36 34.51
CA ASP A 183 -12.54 -1.32 35.39
C ASP A 183 -12.65 -2.68 34.68
N GLN A 184 -11.94 -3.69 35.18
CA GLN A 184 -11.92 -5.04 34.61
C GLN A 184 -13.29 -5.74 34.67
N SER A 185 -14.20 -5.29 35.53
CA SER A 185 -15.57 -5.84 35.63
C SER A 185 -16.55 -5.23 34.62
N SER A 186 -16.17 -4.13 33.97
CA SER A 186 -17.06 -3.36 33.08
C SER A 186 -17.43 -4.10 31.79
N LEU A 187 -16.54 -4.95 31.27
CA LEU A 187 -16.80 -5.77 30.08
C LEU A 187 -15.86 -6.96 30.04
N LYS A 188 -16.42 -8.16 29.84
CA LYS A 188 -15.63 -9.37 29.60
C LYS A 188 -15.29 -9.48 28.12
N VAL A 189 -14.11 -9.00 27.75
CA VAL A 189 -13.57 -9.09 26.39
C VAL A 189 -12.92 -10.46 26.16
N LYS A 190 -13.17 -11.07 25.00
CA LYS A 190 -12.56 -12.33 24.58
C LYS A 190 -11.58 -12.15 23.44
N VAL A 191 -10.59 -13.04 23.37
CA VAL A 191 -9.73 -13.21 22.20
C VAL A 191 -10.10 -14.52 21.52
N HIS A 192 -10.56 -14.42 20.27
CA HIS A 192 -10.88 -15.56 19.40
C HIS A 192 -9.65 -15.84 18.53
N SER A 193 -8.77 -16.71 19.00
CA SER A 193 -7.47 -17.01 18.38
C SER A 193 -7.51 -18.02 17.24
N ASP A 194 -8.59 -18.79 17.10
CA ASP A 194 -8.77 -19.83 16.08
C ASP A 194 -9.75 -19.42 14.97
N ALA A 195 -10.00 -18.11 14.84
CA ALA A 195 -11.10 -17.61 14.03
C ALA A 195 -10.79 -17.58 12.53
N VAL A 196 -11.86 -17.66 11.74
CA VAL A 196 -11.84 -17.37 10.31
C VAL A 196 -12.20 -15.89 10.11
N MET A 197 -11.27 -15.13 9.54
CA MET A 197 -11.47 -13.75 9.12
C MET A 197 -11.88 -13.73 7.65
N LEU A 198 -13.01 -13.11 7.33
CA LEU A 198 -13.47 -12.91 5.96
C LEU A 198 -13.00 -11.54 5.45
N SER A 199 -12.42 -11.49 4.25
CA SER A 199 -11.84 -10.28 3.67
C SER A 199 -12.34 -10.00 2.26
N GLY A 200 -12.65 -8.74 1.96
CA GLY A 200 -13.06 -8.34 0.62
C GLY A 200 -13.11 -6.84 0.41
N PRO A 201 -13.43 -6.38 -0.81
CA PRO A 201 -13.32 -4.96 -1.16
C PRO A 201 -14.50 -4.11 -0.68
N GLU A 202 -15.54 -4.70 -0.10
CA GLU A 202 -16.78 -4.02 0.26
C GLU A 202 -16.75 -3.59 1.74
N LEU A 203 -17.11 -2.33 2.00
CA LEU A 203 -17.54 -1.90 3.32
C LEU A 203 -19.01 -2.30 3.49
N VAL A 204 -19.26 -3.43 4.16
CA VAL A 204 -20.62 -3.94 4.33
C VAL A 204 -21.29 -3.24 5.51
N ASP A 205 -22.36 -2.51 5.21
CA ASP A 205 -23.26 -1.88 6.19
C ASP A 205 -24.71 -2.09 5.72
N ASN A 206 -25.10 -3.34 5.56
CA ASN A 206 -26.39 -3.74 5.01
C ASN A 206 -26.77 -5.14 5.49
N SER A 207 -27.91 -5.26 6.18
CA SER A 207 -28.37 -6.52 6.79
C SER A 207 -28.52 -7.68 5.80
N GLU A 208 -28.98 -7.43 4.58
CA GLU A 208 -29.15 -8.49 3.57
C GLU A 208 -27.80 -9.01 3.09
N ARG A 209 -26.87 -8.09 2.77
CA ARG A 209 -25.51 -8.43 2.36
C ARG A 209 -24.74 -9.15 3.47
N GLN A 210 -24.91 -8.72 4.72
CA GLN A 210 -24.34 -9.35 5.89
C GLN A 210 -24.82 -10.80 6.03
N LYS A 211 -26.13 -11.03 5.91
CA LYS A 211 -26.74 -12.37 5.98
C LYS A 211 -26.25 -13.27 4.87
N GLU A 212 -26.19 -12.77 3.64
CA GLU A 212 -25.65 -13.52 2.49
C GLU A 212 -24.23 -14.02 2.77
N LEU A 213 -23.34 -13.13 3.25
CA LEU A 213 -21.97 -13.50 3.57
C LEU A 213 -21.89 -14.47 4.75
N ALA A 214 -22.68 -14.27 5.80
CA ALA A 214 -22.73 -15.16 6.96
C ALA A 214 -23.27 -16.56 6.60
N GLU A 215 -24.23 -16.65 5.69
CA GLU A 215 -24.80 -17.92 5.22
C GLU A 215 -23.84 -18.69 4.30
N TYR A 216 -23.10 -17.99 3.45
CA TYR A 216 -22.13 -18.61 2.53
C TYR A 216 -20.84 -19.00 3.25
N PHE A 217 -20.30 -18.10 4.08
CA PHE A 217 -19.07 -18.30 4.84
C PHE A 217 -19.39 -18.62 6.31
N ARG A 218 -20.08 -19.74 6.53
CA ARG A 218 -20.60 -20.14 7.86
C ARG A 218 -19.54 -20.25 8.93
N GLU A 219 -18.27 -20.47 8.58
CA GLU A 219 -17.17 -20.49 9.54
C GLU A 219 -16.68 -19.09 9.95
N ALA A 220 -16.87 -18.07 9.12
CA ALA A 220 -16.34 -16.72 9.33
C ALA A 220 -16.91 -16.07 10.61
N LEU A 221 -16.02 -15.47 11.39
CA LEU A 221 -16.37 -14.75 12.61
C LEU A 221 -16.27 -13.23 12.41
N GLY A 222 -15.19 -12.78 11.77
CA GLY A 222 -14.93 -11.37 11.47
C GLY A 222 -15.03 -11.06 9.97
N LEU A 223 -15.32 -9.81 9.65
CA LEU A 223 -15.38 -9.26 8.29
C LEU A 223 -14.60 -7.94 8.22
N GLU A 224 -13.64 -7.86 7.30
CA GLU A 224 -12.79 -6.68 7.09
C GLU A 224 -12.34 -6.52 5.63
N MET A 225 -11.51 -5.51 5.32
CA MET A 225 -11.26 -5.06 3.95
C MET A 225 -9.81 -5.16 3.44
N GLU A 226 -8.83 -5.48 4.29
CA GLU A 226 -7.40 -5.38 3.94
C GLU A 226 -6.70 -6.74 3.89
N GLY A 227 -7.19 -7.72 4.63
CA GLY A 227 -6.59 -9.05 4.78
C GLY A 227 -6.30 -9.77 3.47
N ALA A 228 -7.18 -9.68 2.48
CA ALA A 228 -6.96 -10.28 1.16
C ALA A 228 -5.71 -9.74 0.47
N GLY A 229 -5.43 -8.44 0.61
CA GLY A 229 -4.22 -7.82 0.10
C GLY A 229 -2.97 -8.15 0.91
N LEU A 230 -3.10 -8.22 2.24
CA LEU A 230 -2.03 -8.70 3.11
C LEU A 230 -1.61 -10.13 2.73
N TYR A 231 -2.58 -11.04 2.62
CA TYR A 231 -2.32 -12.42 2.25
C TYR A 231 -1.67 -12.54 0.87
N ALA A 232 -2.19 -11.82 -0.15
CA ALA A 232 -1.61 -11.84 -1.48
C ALA A 232 -0.14 -11.40 -1.49
N ALA A 233 0.21 -10.36 -0.71
CA ALA A 233 1.59 -9.93 -0.57
C ALA A 233 2.43 -10.94 0.24
N ALA A 234 1.92 -11.40 1.37
CA ALA A 234 2.66 -12.29 2.25
C ALA A 234 2.93 -13.67 1.63
N TYR A 235 1.98 -14.18 0.85
CA TYR A 235 2.13 -15.40 0.06
C TYR A 235 3.26 -15.26 -0.98
N ASP A 236 3.32 -14.15 -1.71
CA ASP A 236 4.37 -13.89 -2.71
C ASP A 236 5.75 -13.64 -2.07
N LEU A 237 5.79 -13.07 -0.87
CA LEU A 237 7.02 -12.73 -0.15
C LEU A 237 7.53 -13.82 0.79
N GLU A 238 6.73 -14.88 1.02
CA GLU A 238 6.99 -15.94 2.00
C GLU A 238 7.31 -15.39 3.41
N ILE A 239 6.59 -14.35 3.83
CA ILE A 239 6.77 -13.71 5.14
C ILE A 239 5.67 -14.11 6.12
N GLU A 240 5.99 -14.15 7.42
CA GLU A 240 5.01 -14.39 8.46
C GLU A 240 3.95 -13.27 8.51
N TRP A 241 2.69 -13.62 8.70
CA TRP A 241 1.59 -12.66 8.66
C TRP A 241 0.36 -13.07 9.47
N ALA A 242 -0.42 -12.08 9.91
CA ALA A 242 -1.76 -12.29 10.46
C ALA A 242 -2.61 -11.01 10.34
N VAL A 243 -3.92 -11.20 10.34
CA VAL A 243 -4.92 -10.12 10.52
C VAL A 243 -5.44 -10.20 11.95
N ILE A 244 -5.26 -9.14 12.72
CA ILE A 244 -5.65 -9.05 14.14
C ILE A 244 -6.56 -7.86 14.31
N LYS A 245 -7.86 -8.09 14.45
CA LYS A 245 -8.84 -7.01 14.54
C LYS A 245 -9.77 -7.21 15.72
N ALA A 246 -10.40 -6.14 16.20
CA ALA A 246 -11.46 -6.26 17.19
C ALA A 246 -12.81 -5.82 16.61
N VAL A 247 -13.89 -6.35 17.16
CA VAL A 247 -15.24 -6.11 16.66
C VAL A 247 -15.68 -4.69 17.00
N SER A 248 -15.96 -3.86 16.01
CA SER A 248 -16.50 -2.50 16.16
C SER A 248 -17.96 -2.36 15.74
N ASP A 249 -18.48 -3.29 14.94
CA ASP A 249 -19.84 -3.24 14.40
C ASP A 249 -20.32 -4.63 13.94
N PHE A 250 -21.53 -4.68 13.39
CA PHE A 250 -22.21 -5.92 12.97
C PHE A 250 -22.40 -6.04 11.45
N ALA A 251 -21.92 -5.06 10.66
CA ALA A 251 -22.11 -4.97 9.20
C ALA A 251 -23.58 -5.00 8.70
N ASP A 252 -24.56 -4.79 9.57
CA ASP A 252 -25.99 -5.02 9.30
C ASP A 252 -26.79 -3.75 8.95
N GLY A 253 -26.12 -2.61 8.74
CA GLY A 253 -26.77 -1.31 8.55
C GLY A 253 -26.80 -0.45 9.82
N SER A 254 -26.30 -0.96 10.96
CA SER A 254 -26.27 -0.24 12.23
C SER A 254 -24.91 0.39 12.56
N LYS A 255 -23.98 0.50 11.60
CA LYS A 255 -22.59 0.94 11.88
C LYS A 255 -22.49 2.32 12.52
N SER A 256 -23.39 3.25 12.17
CA SER A 256 -23.45 4.59 12.76
C SER A 256 -23.73 4.56 14.26
N VAL A 257 -24.50 3.58 14.74
CA VAL A 257 -24.85 3.43 16.15
C VAL A 257 -23.66 2.90 16.97
N THR A 258 -22.76 2.15 16.35
CA THR A 258 -21.57 1.58 17.00
C THR A 258 -20.29 2.37 16.70
N GLU A 259 -20.36 3.54 16.07
CA GLU A 259 -19.19 4.34 15.72
C GLU A 259 -18.27 4.63 16.93
N GLY A 260 -18.88 4.88 18.10
CA GLY A 260 -18.16 5.09 19.35
C GLY A 260 -17.28 3.91 19.79
N TRP A 261 -17.50 2.70 19.27
CA TRP A 261 -16.71 1.51 19.58
C TRP A 261 -15.41 1.41 18.78
N GLN A 262 -15.22 2.17 17.71
CA GLN A 262 -14.00 2.06 16.88
C GLN A 262 -12.70 2.32 17.67
N PRO A 263 -12.59 3.37 18.51
CA PRO A 263 -11.40 3.59 19.33
C PRO A 263 -11.18 2.46 20.35
N PHE A 264 -12.26 1.98 20.98
CA PHE A 264 -12.21 0.89 21.95
C PHE A 264 -11.71 -0.41 21.31
N ALA A 265 -12.33 -0.83 20.21
CA ALA A 265 -11.95 -2.02 19.46
C ALA A 265 -10.48 -1.92 18.98
N SER A 266 -10.09 -0.76 18.43
CA SER A 266 -8.70 -0.51 18.01
C SER A 266 -7.71 -0.73 19.17
N ALA A 267 -8.03 -0.23 20.37
CA ALA A 267 -7.21 -0.42 21.57
C ALA A 267 -7.13 -1.89 22.00
N MET A 268 -8.22 -2.65 21.93
CA MET A 268 -8.22 -4.09 22.24
C MET A 268 -7.28 -4.85 21.29
N ALA A 269 -7.42 -4.65 19.97
CA ALA A 269 -6.58 -5.30 18.98
C ALA A 269 -5.09 -4.98 19.17
N ALA A 270 -4.76 -3.70 19.32
CA ALA A 270 -3.37 -3.26 19.57
C ALA A 270 -2.79 -3.84 20.87
N SER A 271 -3.61 -3.96 21.92
CA SER A 271 -3.17 -4.52 23.21
C SER A 271 -2.81 -6.01 23.12
N VAL A 272 -3.57 -6.79 22.34
CA VAL A 272 -3.28 -8.20 22.09
C VAL A 272 -2.00 -8.34 21.28
N VAL A 273 -1.81 -7.52 20.24
CA VAL A 273 -0.56 -7.48 19.47
C VAL A 273 0.63 -7.17 20.36
N HIS A 274 0.54 -6.12 21.19
CA HIS A 274 1.59 -5.81 22.15
C HIS A 274 1.85 -6.99 23.11
N ASN A 275 0.81 -7.65 23.63
CA ASN A 275 0.97 -8.82 24.51
C ASN A 275 1.74 -9.97 23.85
N MET A 276 1.38 -10.31 22.61
CA MET A 276 2.01 -11.40 21.84
C MET A 276 3.49 -11.13 21.56
N PHE A 277 3.86 -9.86 21.35
CA PHE A 277 5.17 -9.50 20.80
C PHE A 277 6.08 -8.70 21.74
N LYS A 278 5.67 -8.37 22.96
CA LYS A 278 6.49 -7.63 23.95
C LYS A 278 7.76 -8.39 24.40
N GLN A 279 7.85 -9.69 24.14
CA GLN A 279 9.00 -10.52 24.49
C GLN A 279 9.80 -10.90 23.24
N ALA A 280 11.07 -10.48 23.16
CA ALA A 280 11.89 -10.72 21.98
C ALA A 280 12.13 -12.22 21.69
N GLN A 281 12.05 -13.09 22.71
CA GLN A 281 12.24 -14.54 22.55
C GLN A 281 11.21 -15.17 21.60
N VAL A 282 9.99 -14.61 21.51
CA VAL A 282 8.91 -15.13 20.67
C VAL A 282 9.30 -15.16 19.19
N ILE A 283 10.00 -14.11 18.73
CA ILE A 283 10.36 -13.91 17.32
C ILE A 283 11.88 -13.94 17.08
N LYS A 284 12.66 -14.31 18.09
CA LYS A 284 14.13 -14.29 18.04
C LYS A 284 14.66 -15.05 16.82
N ASN A 285 14.12 -16.24 16.59
CA ASN A 285 14.58 -17.15 15.54
C ASN A 285 13.80 -17.03 14.22
N TRP A 286 12.85 -16.09 14.12
CA TRP A 286 12.12 -15.90 12.87
C TRP A 286 13.02 -15.16 11.88
N PRO A 287 13.05 -15.58 10.61
CA PRO A 287 13.87 -14.92 9.60
C PRO A 287 13.30 -13.53 9.29
N HIS A 288 14.18 -12.56 9.05
CA HIS A 288 13.80 -11.35 8.35
C HIS A 288 13.53 -11.68 6.88
N TYR A 289 12.64 -10.92 6.22
CA TYR A 289 12.48 -11.04 4.77
C TYR A 289 13.84 -10.94 4.05
N LYS A 290 14.07 -11.83 3.08
CA LYS A 290 15.34 -12.06 2.39
C LYS A 290 16.53 -12.50 3.27
N ASN A 291 16.28 -12.97 4.49
CA ASN A 291 17.29 -13.45 5.44
C ASN A 291 18.43 -12.43 5.69
N ILE A 292 18.08 -11.14 5.75
CA ILE A 292 19.08 -10.11 6.04
C ILE A 292 19.49 -10.21 7.51
N ASP A 293 20.78 -10.42 7.76
CA ASP A 293 21.35 -10.38 9.10
C ASP A 293 21.35 -8.94 9.64
N PRO A 294 20.92 -8.69 10.89
CA PRO A 294 20.92 -7.35 11.48
C PRO A 294 22.31 -6.67 11.49
N GLY A 295 23.39 -7.47 11.44
CA GLY A 295 24.78 -6.99 11.38
C GLY A 295 25.27 -6.58 9.98
N MET A 296 24.52 -6.86 8.91
CA MET A 296 24.88 -6.49 7.53
C MET A 296 24.17 -5.22 7.04
N ALA A 297 23.28 -4.63 7.83
CA ALA A 297 22.55 -3.43 7.46
C ALA A 297 23.40 -2.14 7.48
N GLY A 298 24.59 -2.17 8.10
CA GLY A 298 25.51 -1.02 8.21
C GLY A 298 26.61 -0.97 7.15
N ASP A 299 26.95 -2.08 6.49
CA ASP A 299 28.04 -2.16 5.52
C ASP A 299 27.53 -2.77 4.20
N THR A 300 27.23 -1.91 3.22
CA THR A 300 27.01 -2.24 1.80
C THR A 300 25.93 -3.28 1.50
N ILE A 301 24.72 -2.81 1.18
CA ILE A 301 23.81 -3.57 0.29
C ILE A 301 23.64 -2.78 -1.01
N ASP A 302 24.72 -2.71 -1.78
CA ASP A 302 24.60 -2.68 -3.23
C ASP A 302 24.01 -4.02 -3.66
N ALA A 303 22.87 -3.97 -4.35
CA ALA A 303 22.14 -5.12 -4.84
C ALA A 303 22.97 -6.00 -5.78
N LYS A 304 23.76 -6.94 -5.24
CA LYS A 304 24.31 -8.06 -6.00
C LYS A 304 23.19 -9.07 -6.24
N LYS A 305 22.79 -9.19 -7.51
CA LYS A 305 21.89 -10.25 -8.03
C LYS A 305 22.45 -11.65 -7.71
N PRO A 306 21.60 -12.67 -7.48
CA PRO A 306 22.06 -14.04 -7.32
C PRO A 306 22.68 -14.54 -8.64
N LYS A 307 23.81 -15.25 -8.54
CA LYS A 307 24.40 -16.00 -9.65
C LYS A 307 23.52 -17.22 -9.93
N LEU A 308 23.01 -17.35 -11.14
CA LEU A 308 22.61 -18.64 -11.72
C LEU A 308 23.89 -19.33 -12.18
N GLU A 309 24.16 -20.52 -11.66
CA GLU A 309 25.18 -21.42 -12.19
C GLU A 309 24.64 -22.02 -13.50
N GLU A 310 25.31 -21.72 -14.61
CA GLU A 310 25.22 -22.52 -15.82
C GLU A 310 26.61 -23.02 -16.19
N SER A 311 26.63 -24.32 -16.47
CA SER A 311 27.76 -25.17 -16.76
C SER A 311 28.50 -24.79 -18.04
N SER A 312 29.80 -25.11 -18.00
CA SER A 312 30.85 -25.01 -19.01
C SER A 312 30.49 -25.42 -20.45
N ASN A 313 31.04 -24.69 -21.42
CA ASN A 313 32.09 -25.15 -22.35
C ASN A 313 32.44 -23.99 -23.32
N GLU A 314 33.66 -23.47 -23.21
CA GLU A 314 34.79 -23.68 -24.17
C GLU A 314 34.55 -23.00 -25.53
N ASP A 315 35.18 -21.85 -25.77
CA ASP A 315 36.35 -21.79 -26.67
C ASP A 315 36.89 -20.35 -26.90
N GLU A 316 38.20 -20.25 -26.63
CA GLU A 316 39.23 -19.54 -27.40
C GLU A 316 39.38 -17.99 -27.48
N TYR A 317 40.61 -17.60 -27.08
CA TYR A 317 41.50 -16.55 -27.60
C TYR A 317 41.67 -15.17 -26.90
N LYS A 318 42.68 -15.19 -25.99
CA LYS A 318 43.84 -14.29 -25.82
C LYS A 318 43.68 -12.77 -25.70
N CYS A 319 44.02 -12.32 -24.48
CA CYS A 319 45.03 -11.30 -24.10
C CYS A 319 44.86 -9.85 -24.59
N GLN A 320 44.61 -8.92 -23.66
CA GLN A 320 45.54 -7.86 -23.29
C GLN A 320 45.09 -7.18 -21.97
N LYS A 321 46.05 -6.93 -21.08
CA LYS A 321 45.90 -6.06 -19.90
C LYS A 321 45.80 -4.62 -20.39
N GLU A 322 44.80 -3.88 -19.92
CA GLU A 322 44.86 -2.41 -19.84
C GLU A 322 43.92 -1.89 -18.73
N SER A 323 44.27 -0.70 -18.27
CA SER A 323 43.95 0.00 -17.02
C SER A 323 42.48 0.36 -16.73
N GLU A 324 42.27 0.93 -15.53
CA GLU A 324 41.08 1.63 -14.99
C GLU A 324 40.31 2.58 -15.98
N PRO A 325 39.08 3.00 -15.62
CA PRO A 325 37.85 2.80 -16.40
C PRO A 325 37.65 3.80 -17.55
N ASP A 326 37.23 3.31 -18.72
CA ASP A 326 36.85 4.20 -19.84
C ASP A 326 35.36 4.12 -20.20
N SER A 327 34.74 5.29 -20.11
CA SER A 327 33.44 5.68 -20.65
C SER A 327 33.35 5.45 -22.18
N ARG A 328 32.82 4.31 -22.63
CA ARG A 328 32.68 4.07 -24.08
C ARG A 328 31.53 4.88 -24.70
N MET A 329 31.88 5.76 -25.64
CA MET A 329 30.97 6.55 -26.46
C MET A 329 30.26 5.66 -27.52
N CYS A 330 28.96 5.89 -27.77
CA CYS A 330 28.21 5.15 -28.78
C CYS A 330 28.63 5.58 -30.20
N ARG A 331 29.28 4.70 -30.96
CA ARG A 331 29.81 4.99 -32.31
C ARG A 331 28.75 5.40 -33.34
N LYS A 332 27.45 5.15 -33.11
CA LYS A 332 26.35 5.54 -34.03
C LYS A 332 25.79 6.95 -33.79
N CYS A 333 25.86 7.47 -32.56
CA CYS A 333 25.21 8.74 -32.19
C CYS A 333 26.11 9.68 -31.37
N ASN A 334 27.41 9.37 -31.30
CA ASN A 334 28.47 10.16 -30.67
C ASN A 334 28.15 10.67 -29.25
N THR A 335 27.39 9.88 -28.48
CA THR A 335 26.92 10.20 -27.12
C THR A 335 27.46 9.17 -26.12
N LYS A 336 27.83 9.61 -24.92
CA LYS A 336 28.35 8.74 -23.85
C LYS A 336 27.28 7.71 -23.46
N LYS A 337 27.65 6.42 -23.38
CA LYS A 337 26.78 5.41 -22.75
C LYS A 337 26.88 5.54 -21.24
N GLU A 338 25.95 6.23 -20.63
CA GLU A 338 25.65 6.06 -19.21
C GLU A 338 24.60 4.95 -19.07
N LYS A 339 24.80 4.02 -18.13
CA LYS A 339 23.73 3.12 -17.70
C LYS A 339 22.67 3.98 -17.00
N LEU A 340 21.60 4.29 -17.71
CA LEU A 340 20.44 4.98 -17.13
C LEU A 340 19.73 4.03 -16.18
N LEU A 341 19.80 4.33 -14.88
CA LEU A 341 18.95 3.72 -13.86
C LEU A 341 17.56 4.40 -13.91
N PRO A 342 16.47 3.68 -13.55
CA PRO A 342 15.09 4.15 -13.73
C PRO A 342 14.75 5.51 -13.09
N ASP A 343 15.49 5.93 -12.07
CA ASP A 343 15.18 7.14 -11.28
C ASP A 343 16.00 8.39 -11.62
N ASP A 344 16.92 8.34 -12.59
CA ASP A 344 17.73 9.50 -12.96
C ASP A 344 17.03 10.37 -14.02
N ARG A 345 15.81 10.87 -13.71
CA ARG A 345 14.98 11.66 -14.64
C ARG A 345 15.57 13.03 -15.02
N ASN A 346 16.52 13.54 -14.22
CA ASN A 346 17.29 14.75 -14.53
C ASN A 346 18.56 14.47 -15.37
N LYS A 347 18.93 13.20 -15.56
CA LYS A 347 20.04 12.78 -16.43
C LYS A 347 19.61 12.01 -17.66
N TRP A 348 18.32 12.01 -18.00
CA TRP A 348 17.92 11.62 -19.34
C TRP A 348 18.67 12.52 -20.33
N PRO A 349 19.37 11.99 -21.35
CA PRO A 349 20.09 12.80 -22.31
C PRO A 349 19.10 13.46 -23.29
N ILE A 350 18.26 14.35 -22.78
CA ILE A 350 17.49 15.32 -23.54
C ILE A 350 18.28 16.63 -23.66
N GLN A 351 19.42 16.77 -22.97
CA GLN A 351 20.31 17.91 -23.22
C GLN A 351 20.96 17.91 -24.61
N LYS A 352 20.78 16.87 -25.45
CA LYS A 352 21.38 16.86 -26.80
C LYS A 352 20.52 16.25 -27.91
N VAL A 353 19.19 16.37 -27.90
CA VAL A 353 18.45 16.30 -29.18
C VAL A 353 17.19 17.16 -29.11
N GLU A 354 17.35 18.48 -29.23
CA GLU A 354 16.27 19.32 -29.75
C GLU A 354 15.98 18.89 -31.19
N THR A 355 15.02 17.98 -31.37
CA THR A 355 14.45 17.75 -32.69
C THR A 355 13.59 18.96 -33.05
N GLY A 356 13.63 19.37 -34.32
CA GLY A 356 12.85 20.54 -34.78
C GLY A 356 11.34 20.38 -34.49
N SER A 357 10.83 19.15 -34.52
CA SER A 357 9.43 18.85 -34.22
C SER A 357 9.07 19.07 -32.75
N TYR A 358 9.93 18.75 -31.78
CA TYR A 358 9.62 19.01 -30.37
C TYR A 358 9.55 20.51 -30.06
N ARG A 359 10.52 21.29 -30.56
CA ARG A 359 10.50 22.75 -30.42
C ARG A 359 9.26 23.36 -31.09
N LYS A 360 8.91 22.86 -32.27
CA LYS A 360 7.72 23.30 -33.01
C LYS A 360 6.42 22.95 -32.30
N ILE A 361 6.34 21.80 -31.62
CA ILE A 361 5.18 21.45 -30.77
C ILE A 361 5.08 22.42 -29.59
N CYS A 362 6.19 22.76 -28.92
CA CYS A 362 6.20 23.75 -27.85
C CYS A 362 5.81 25.15 -28.34
N GLU A 363 6.29 25.58 -29.51
CA GLU A 363 5.91 26.86 -30.15
C GLU A 363 4.41 26.89 -30.51
N LEU A 364 3.89 25.83 -31.13
CA LEU A 364 2.48 25.72 -31.52
C LEU A 364 1.54 25.68 -30.31
N LEU A 365 2.02 25.24 -29.15
CA LEU A 365 1.29 25.22 -27.89
C LEU A 365 1.65 26.43 -26.99
N ASN A 366 2.51 27.33 -27.46
CA ASN A 366 3.02 28.51 -26.77
C ASN A 366 3.55 28.23 -25.35
N LEU A 367 4.34 27.15 -25.22
CA LEU A 367 4.94 26.69 -23.98
C LEU A 367 6.37 27.22 -23.85
N ASP A 368 6.71 27.84 -22.72
CA ASP A 368 8.09 28.26 -22.44
C ASP A 368 9.01 27.04 -22.45
N GLY A 369 9.97 27.03 -23.37
CA GLY A 369 10.77 25.86 -23.75
C GLY A 369 11.68 25.26 -22.67
N ARG A 370 11.47 25.57 -21.38
CA ARG A 370 12.27 25.08 -20.25
C ARG A 370 11.50 24.48 -19.08
N SER A 371 10.17 24.47 -19.06
CA SER A 371 9.45 23.85 -17.93
C SER A 371 8.62 22.66 -18.43
N ARG A 372 9.08 21.48 -18.03
CA ARG A 372 8.40 20.19 -18.26
C ARG A 372 7.24 19.99 -17.27
N GLU A 373 7.26 20.75 -16.17
CA GLU A 373 6.35 20.66 -15.03
C GLU A 373 4.92 21.14 -15.32
N PRO A 374 4.67 22.21 -16.09
CA PRO A 374 3.29 22.66 -16.36
C PRO A 374 2.49 21.67 -17.21
N ILE A 375 3.14 20.84 -18.03
CA ILE A 375 2.49 19.79 -18.82
C ILE A 375 2.19 18.54 -17.96
N LEU A 376 2.91 18.36 -16.85
CA LEU A 376 2.81 17.18 -15.98
C LEU A 376 1.95 17.42 -14.74
N SER A 377 2.15 18.55 -14.03
CA SER A 377 1.25 19.02 -12.94
C SER A 377 -0.14 19.36 -13.44
N ALA A 378 -0.22 19.61 -14.73
CA ALA A 378 -1.45 19.72 -15.41
C ALA A 378 -2.35 18.52 -15.12
N LEU A 379 -1.86 17.32 -15.39
CA LEU A 379 -2.61 16.10 -15.66
C LEU A 379 -3.54 15.53 -14.55
N GLU A 380 -3.87 16.23 -13.45
CA GLU A 380 -4.43 15.60 -12.23
C GLU A 380 -5.71 16.20 -11.54
N CYS A 381 -6.38 17.28 -12.00
CA CYS A 381 -7.12 18.11 -10.99
C CYS A 381 -8.65 18.37 -11.01
N PHE A 382 -9.54 17.93 -11.92
CA PHE A 382 -10.98 18.38 -11.84
C PHE A 382 -12.09 17.38 -12.23
N ASN A 383 -13.32 17.62 -11.73
CA ASN A 383 -14.57 16.87 -11.98
C ASN A 383 -15.59 17.61 -12.90
N GLN A 384 -16.73 16.97 -13.21
CA GLN A 384 -17.70 17.44 -14.22
C GLN A 384 -18.38 18.79 -13.91
N THR A 385 -18.63 19.10 -12.63
CA THR A 385 -19.26 20.36 -12.21
C THR A 385 -18.27 21.53 -12.35
N GLU A 386 -16.99 21.25 -12.10
CA GLU A 386 -15.88 22.20 -12.27
C GLU A 386 -15.62 22.48 -13.76
N ALA A 387 -15.75 21.46 -14.62
CA ALA A 387 -15.64 21.59 -16.07
C ALA A 387 -16.73 22.50 -16.69
N ALA A 388 -17.99 22.39 -16.24
CA ALA A 388 -19.09 23.23 -16.70
C ALA A 388 -18.91 24.70 -16.27
N THR A 389 -18.47 24.90 -15.03
CA THR A 389 -18.20 26.23 -14.44
C THR A 389 -17.03 26.93 -15.15
N MET A 390 -15.98 26.19 -15.51
CA MET A 390 -14.81 26.73 -16.22
C MET A 390 -15.10 27.04 -17.68
N LYS A 391 -15.88 26.19 -18.38
CA LYS A 391 -16.33 26.46 -19.75
C LYS A 391 -17.08 27.80 -19.84
N GLN A 392 -17.99 28.04 -18.89
CA GLN A 392 -18.77 29.28 -18.82
C GLN A 392 -17.90 30.52 -18.51
N LYS A 393 -16.77 30.34 -17.82
CA LYS A 393 -15.89 31.43 -17.35
C LYS A 393 -14.81 31.84 -18.37
N PHE A 394 -14.39 30.93 -19.25
CA PHE A 394 -13.20 31.12 -20.11
C PHE A 394 -13.48 31.01 -21.62
N GLU A 395 -14.72 30.76 -22.03
CA GLU A 395 -15.16 30.83 -23.44
C GLU A 395 -14.83 32.19 -24.09
N ALA A 396 -14.78 33.26 -23.30
CA ALA A 396 -14.47 34.61 -23.78
C ALA A 396 -12.97 34.89 -24.05
N GLN A 397 -12.04 34.02 -23.60
CA GLN A 397 -10.59 34.26 -23.66
C GLN A 397 -9.84 33.43 -24.72
N GLY A 398 -10.58 32.78 -25.62
CA GLY A 398 -10.04 32.16 -26.84
C GLY A 398 -9.19 30.92 -26.59
N GLY A 399 -9.84 29.74 -26.53
CA GLY A 399 -9.32 28.39 -26.83
C GLY A 399 -8.12 27.81 -26.08
N ILE A 400 -7.15 28.63 -25.68
CA ILE A 400 -5.84 28.27 -25.13
C ILE A 400 -5.97 27.82 -23.67
N GLY A 401 -6.88 28.40 -22.89
CA GLY A 401 -7.18 27.93 -21.53
C GLY A 401 -7.77 26.53 -21.53
N ILE A 402 -8.62 26.21 -22.50
CA ILE A 402 -9.26 24.89 -22.64
C ILE A 402 -8.23 23.84 -23.07
N ALA A 403 -7.30 24.21 -23.95
CA ALA A 403 -6.19 23.36 -24.39
C ALA A 403 -5.26 22.96 -23.24
N HIS A 404 -4.88 23.94 -22.42
CA HIS A 404 -4.04 23.74 -21.26
C HIS A 404 -4.73 22.83 -20.24
N VAL A 405 -6.03 23.05 -19.99
CA VAL A 405 -6.85 22.29 -19.03
C VAL A 405 -7.25 20.89 -19.52
N ALA A 406 -7.46 20.68 -20.82
CA ALA A 406 -7.70 19.35 -21.37
C ALA A 406 -6.43 18.47 -21.32
N LEU A 407 -5.27 19.07 -21.58
CA LEU A 407 -3.96 18.45 -21.32
C LEU A 407 -3.71 18.31 -19.81
N GLN A 408 -4.40 19.05 -18.95
CA GLN A 408 -4.42 18.87 -17.49
C GLN A 408 -5.32 17.73 -17.00
N GLN A 409 -6.14 17.10 -17.83
CA GLN A 409 -7.00 16.00 -17.34
C GLN A 409 -6.72 14.67 -18.01
N TRP A 410 -6.07 14.66 -19.18
CA TRP A 410 -5.82 13.44 -19.93
C TRP A 410 -4.83 12.46 -19.26
N GLY A 411 -4.05 12.88 -18.27
CA GLY A 411 -3.12 12.01 -17.55
C GLY A 411 -3.66 11.46 -16.23
N ALA A 412 -4.88 11.85 -15.84
CA ALA A 412 -5.57 11.24 -14.71
C ALA A 412 -6.15 9.86 -15.08
N ASP A 413 -6.43 9.60 -16.37
CA ASP A 413 -7.01 8.34 -16.85
C ASP A 413 -6.06 7.51 -17.73
N VAL A 414 -5.70 6.34 -17.21
CA VAL A 414 -5.07 5.19 -17.89
C VAL A 414 -3.56 5.31 -18.22
N ARG A 415 -2.77 4.68 -17.35
CA ARG A 415 -1.32 4.38 -17.49
C ARG A 415 -1.00 3.37 -18.60
N LYS A 416 -1.35 3.65 -19.86
CA LYS A 416 -0.76 2.98 -21.03
C LYS A 416 -0.53 3.99 -22.16
N ASN A 417 0.72 4.05 -22.64
CA ASN A 417 1.16 4.81 -23.82
C ASN A 417 0.12 4.83 -24.94
N ASN A 418 -0.60 5.95 -25.10
CA ASN A 418 -1.60 6.04 -26.16
C ASN A 418 -1.54 7.40 -26.85
N VAL A 419 -0.46 7.64 -27.58
CA VAL A 419 -0.29 8.80 -28.46
C VAL A 419 -1.49 8.93 -29.42
N GLY A 420 -2.14 7.82 -29.81
CA GLY A 420 -3.37 7.85 -30.61
C GLY A 420 -4.57 8.54 -29.95
N ALA A 421 -4.68 8.54 -28.63
CA ALA A 421 -5.76 9.24 -27.91
C ALA A 421 -5.46 10.75 -27.78
N LEU A 422 -4.19 11.15 -27.61
CA LEU A 422 -3.78 12.56 -27.69
C LEU A 422 -4.11 13.15 -29.05
N LYS A 423 -3.80 12.42 -30.13
CA LYS A 423 -4.09 12.84 -31.51
C LYS A 423 -5.59 13.06 -31.71
N LYS A 424 -6.43 12.14 -31.24
CA LYS A 424 -7.90 12.27 -31.33
C LYS A 424 -8.45 13.48 -30.57
N ILE A 425 -7.88 13.84 -29.42
CA ILE A 425 -8.29 15.02 -28.65
C ILE A 425 -7.87 16.30 -29.39
N LEU A 426 -6.60 16.36 -29.81
CA LEU A 426 -6.08 17.51 -30.55
C LEU A 426 -6.79 17.73 -31.88
N GLU A 427 -7.11 16.66 -32.63
CA GLU A 427 -7.83 16.74 -33.91
C GLU A 427 -9.32 17.02 -33.72
N ASN A 428 -10.04 16.20 -32.94
CA ASN A 428 -11.51 16.20 -32.95
C ASN A 428 -12.13 17.19 -31.95
N ILE A 429 -11.44 17.48 -30.85
CA ILE A 429 -11.97 18.37 -29.80
C ILE A 429 -11.41 19.78 -29.97
N MET A 430 -10.14 19.89 -30.36
CA MET A 430 -9.43 21.18 -30.41
C MET A 430 -9.16 21.70 -31.83
N GLY A 431 -9.34 20.89 -32.87
CA GLY A 431 -9.08 21.28 -34.26
C GLY A 431 -7.62 21.59 -34.58
N ARG A 432 -6.67 21.17 -33.73
CA ARG A 432 -5.22 21.44 -33.82
C ARG A 432 -4.47 20.34 -34.58
N VAL A 433 -4.90 20.10 -35.81
CA VAL A 433 -4.30 19.11 -36.73
C VAL A 433 -2.82 19.42 -37.01
N ASP A 434 -2.45 20.70 -36.96
CA ASP A 434 -1.08 21.20 -37.08
C ASP A 434 -0.11 20.60 -36.05
N VAL A 435 -0.57 20.43 -34.80
CA VAL A 435 0.22 19.84 -33.71
C VAL A 435 0.33 18.32 -33.88
N VAL A 436 -0.74 17.68 -34.32
CA VAL A 436 -0.78 16.23 -34.53
C VAL A 436 0.21 15.79 -35.60
N VAL A 437 0.27 16.52 -36.72
CA VAL A 437 1.20 16.24 -37.82
C VAL A 437 2.67 16.23 -37.35
N GLU A 438 3.05 17.12 -36.43
CA GLU A 438 4.43 17.16 -35.91
C GLU A 438 4.71 16.03 -34.91
N ILE A 439 3.71 15.61 -34.13
CA ILE A 439 3.82 14.41 -33.27
C ILE A 439 4.06 13.17 -34.13
N GLU A 440 3.35 13.03 -35.27
CA GLU A 440 3.52 11.89 -36.18
C GLU A 440 4.90 11.81 -36.82
N LYS A 441 5.47 12.97 -37.17
CA LYS A 441 6.83 13.05 -37.71
C LYS A 441 7.86 12.64 -36.67
N TRP A 442 7.67 13.04 -35.42
CA TRP A 442 8.55 12.66 -34.32
C TRP A 442 8.52 11.16 -34.01
N GLU A 443 7.33 10.53 -34.05
CA GLU A 443 7.18 9.09 -33.82
C GLU A 443 7.92 8.23 -34.87
N LYS A 444 7.98 8.69 -36.12
CA LYS A 444 8.62 7.99 -37.24
C LYS A 444 10.16 8.02 -37.20
N LEU A 445 10.78 8.78 -36.30
CA LEU A 445 12.23 8.83 -36.19
C LEU A 445 12.83 7.48 -35.70
N PRO A 446 13.96 7.02 -36.28
CA PRO A 446 14.62 5.78 -35.86
C PRO A 446 15.08 5.85 -34.40
N VAL A 447 15.05 4.74 -33.67
CA VAL A 447 15.50 4.69 -32.26
C VAL A 447 16.82 3.94 -32.16
N CYS A 448 17.81 4.53 -31.51
CA CYS A 448 19.06 3.85 -31.19
C CYS A 448 18.80 2.79 -30.11
N HIS A 449 18.86 1.50 -30.47
CA HIS A 449 18.64 0.39 -29.54
C HIS A 449 19.66 0.32 -28.39
N GLY A 450 20.79 1.02 -28.50
CA GLY A 450 21.81 1.08 -27.44
C GLY A 450 21.54 2.09 -26.33
N CYS A 451 20.73 3.14 -26.58
CA CYS A 451 20.47 4.21 -25.61
C CYS A 451 19.00 4.69 -25.56
N GLY A 452 18.11 4.12 -26.38
CA GLY A 452 16.68 4.47 -26.39
C GLY A 452 16.34 5.83 -27.00
N ILE A 453 17.32 6.56 -27.55
CA ILE A 453 17.14 7.91 -28.09
C ILE A 453 16.65 7.86 -29.54
N LYS A 454 15.71 8.75 -29.89
CA LYS A 454 15.26 9.03 -31.27
C LYS A 454 16.38 9.76 -32.03
N LEU A 455 16.90 9.13 -33.07
CA LEU A 455 17.93 9.66 -33.96
C LEU A 455 17.28 10.59 -35.00
N LYS A 456 17.93 11.71 -35.29
CA LYS A 456 17.46 12.66 -36.32
C LYS A 456 17.48 12.04 -37.70
#